data_AF-A0A536HCH6-F1
#
_entry.id   AF-A0A536HCH6-F1
#
_cell.length_a   1.000
_cell.length_b   1.000
_cell.length_c   1.000
_cell.angle_alpha   90.00
_cell.angle_beta   90.00
_cell.angle_gamma   90.00
#
_symmetry.space_group_name_H-M   'P 1'
#
loop_
_entity.id
_entity.type
_entity.pdbx_description
1 polymer ?
#
loop_
_entity_poly.entity_id
_entity_poly.type
_entity_poly.pdbx_seq_one_letter_code
_entity_poly.pdbx_strand_id
1 'polypeptide(L)'
;MAQQIKARRRVQLSRDRVLRAAVALADNVGIEALSMRKLAEELGVVPMALYKHVANKEELLDGMIDVVVGEIDPPAPGTDWKTAVRQRILSARRALLHHPWASRVIESKKNPTPVVLEYMDAMIGMFRAGGFSVNLTHHVMHTIGSRVLGFTQELFNDSRTVD
;
A
#
# COMPACT_ATOMS: atom_id res chain seq x y z
N MET A 1 -0.09 -30.69 -41.56
CA MET A 1 -0.50 -29.42 -40.92
C MET A 1 -0.52 -29.62 -39.40
N ALA A 2 0.63 -29.45 -38.75
CA ALA A 2 0.75 -29.59 -37.30
C ALA A 2 0.58 -28.21 -36.67
N GLN A 3 -0.62 -27.92 -36.14
CA GLN A 3 -0.89 -26.70 -35.39
C GLN A 3 -0.05 -26.73 -34.09
N GLN A 4 1.03 -25.95 -34.11
CA GLN A 4 1.73 -25.48 -32.92
C GLN A 4 0.74 -24.69 -32.05
N ILE A 5 0.08 -25.36 -31.11
CA ILE A 5 -0.43 -24.69 -29.93
C ILE A 5 0.81 -24.37 -29.09
N LYS A 6 1.36 -23.18 -29.32
CA LYS A 6 2.34 -22.54 -28.46
C LYS A 6 1.67 -22.42 -27.10
N ALA A 7 1.84 -23.44 -26.25
CA ALA A 7 1.31 -23.47 -24.90
C ALA A 7 1.77 -22.18 -24.23
N ARG A 8 0.84 -21.23 -24.07
CA ARG A 8 1.06 -19.95 -23.39
C ARG A 8 1.64 -20.33 -22.04
N ARG A 9 2.96 -20.17 -21.89
CA ARG A 9 3.72 -20.60 -20.72
C ARG A 9 2.98 -20.03 -19.51
N ARG A 10 2.24 -20.87 -18.78
CA ARG A 10 1.45 -20.40 -17.63
C ARG A 10 2.46 -19.78 -16.68
N VAL A 11 2.43 -18.45 -16.57
CA VAL A 11 3.30 -17.73 -15.63
C VAL A 11 2.98 -18.30 -14.26
N GLN A 12 4.01 -18.75 -13.55
CA GLN A 12 3.85 -19.37 -12.24
C GLN A 12 3.21 -18.36 -11.28
N LEU A 13 2.35 -18.84 -10.40
CA LEU A 13 1.76 -18.02 -9.35
C LEU A 13 2.85 -17.72 -8.30
N SER A 14 2.96 -16.46 -7.91
CA SER A 14 3.86 -15.99 -6.86
C SER A 14 3.11 -15.02 -5.96
N ARG A 15 3.61 -14.81 -4.73
CA ARG A 15 3.00 -13.85 -3.79
C ARG A 15 2.95 -12.45 -4.39
N ASP A 16 4.05 -11.95 -4.95
CA ASP A 16 4.10 -10.63 -5.60
C ASP A 16 3.05 -10.50 -6.72
N ARG A 17 2.92 -11.52 -7.59
CA ARG A 17 1.91 -11.51 -8.66
C ARG A 17 0.48 -11.49 -8.11
N VAL A 18 0.21 -12.25 -7.05
CA VAL A 18 -1.11 -12.26 -6.39
C VAL A 18 -1.43 -10.87 -5.84
N LEU A 19 -0.48 -10.25 -5.13
CA LEU A 19 -0.68 -8.93 -4.52
C LEU A 19 -0.87 -7.82 -5.56
N ARG A 20 -0.03 -7.77 -6.61
CA ARG A 20 -0.18 -6.79 -7.69
C ARG A 20 -1.49 -6.94 -8.45
N ALA A 21 -1.93 -8.18 -8.72
CA ALA A 21 -3.22 -8.42 -9.34
C ALA A 21 -4.38 -7.99 -8.42
N ALA A 22 -4.24 -8.17 -7.11
CA ALA A 22 -5.24 -7.72 -6.15
C ALA A 22 -5.31 -6.19 -6.05
N VAL A 23 -4.17 -5.49 -6.08
CA VAL A 23 -4.10 -4.02 -6.18
C VAL A 23 -4.81 -3.55 -7.44
N ALA A 24 -4.41 -4.06 -8.62
CA ALA A 24 -5.02 -3.66 -9.89
C ALA A 24 -6.53 -3.96 -9.94
N LEU A 25 -6.97 -5.08 -9.37
CA LEU A 25 -8.39 -5.41 -9.28
C LEU A 25 -9.12 -4.43 -8.37
N ALA A 26 -8.57 -4.08 -7.20
CA ALA A 26 -9.16 -3.10 -6.28
C ALA A 26 -9.21 -1.69 -6.89
N ASP A 27 -8.23 -1.30 -7.70
CA ASP A 27 -8.26 -0.02 -8.43
C ASP A 27 -9.41 0.04 -9.45
N ASN A 28 -9.68 -1.09 -10.12
CA ASN A 28 -10.68 -1.16 -11.17
C ASN A 28 -12.12 -1.30 -10.63
N VAL A 29 -12.34 -2.14 -9.63
CA VAL A 29 -13.70 -2.49 -9.16
C VAL A 29 -14.00 -1.99 -7.75
N GLY A 30 -13.04 -1.36 -7.08
CA GLY A 30 -13.15 -0.94 -5.68
C GLY A 30 -12.84 -2.06 -4.69
N ILE A 31 -12.41 -1.67 -3.49
CA ILE A 31 -11.93 -2.61 -2.46
C ILE A 31 -13.03 -3.50 -1.88
N GLU A 32 -14.26 -2.99 -1.77
CA GLU A 32 -15.42 -3.75 -1.27
C GLU A 32 -15.80 -4.89 -2.22
N ALA A 33 -15.55 -4.71 -3.52
CA ALA A 33 -15.84 -5.72 -4.53
C ALA A 33 -14.75 -6.79 -4.65
N LEU A 34 -13.58 -6.61 -4.01
CA LEU A 34 -12.45 -7.54 -4.06
C LEU A 34 -12.72 -8.76 -3.17
N SER A 35 -12.85 -9.95 -3.76
CA SER A 35 -12.93 -11.22 -3.05
C SER A 35 -11.85 -12.20 -3.51
N MET A 36 -11.53 -13.19 -2.67
CA MET A 36 -10.57 -14.25 -3.03
C MET A 36 -10.99 -14.99 -4.31
N ARG A 37 -12.30 -15.17 -4.51
CA ARG A 37 -12.85 -15.82 -5.70
C ARG A 37 -12.63 -14.99 -6.96
N LYS A 38 -13.01 -13.71 -6.94
CA LYS A 38 -12.81 -12.80 -8.09
C LYS A 38 -11.34 -12.65 -8.44
N LEU A 39 -10.47 -12.56 -7.44
CA LEU A 39 -9.02 -12.52 -7.67
C LEU A 39 -8.50 -13.81 -8.34
N ALA A 40 -9.03 -14.98 -7.96
CA ALA A 40 -8.64 -16.25 -8.58
C ALA A 40 -9.12 -16.32 -10.02
N GLU A 41 -10.36 -15.88 -10.29
CA GLU A 41 -10.94 -15.77 -11.64
C GLU A 41 -10.07 -14.85 -12.52
N GLU A 42 -9.72 -13.66 -12.02
CA GLU A 42 -8.84 -12.70 -12.71
C GLU A 42 -7.46 -13.31 -13.04
N LEU A 43 -6.90 -14.08 -12.11
CA LEU A 43 -5.60 -14.74 -12.29
C LEU A 43 -5.67 -16.05 -13.11
N GLY A 44 -6.87 -16.52 -13.45
CA GLY A 44 -7.10 -17.78 -14.16
C GLY A 44 -6.70 -19.02 -13.35
N VAL A 45 -6.86 -18.98 -12.02
CA VAL A 45 -6.50 -20.06 -11.09
C VAL A 45 -7.66 -20.42 -10.17
N VAL A 46 -7.58 -21.60 -9.54
CA VAL A 46 -8.54 -21.98 -8.49
C VAL A 46 -8.26 -21.18 -7.20
N PRO A 47 -9.28 -20.79 -6.41
CA PRO A 47 -9.09 -20.02 -5.17
C PRO A 47 -8.08 -20.64 -4.21
N MET A 48 -8.05 -21.98 -4.11
CA MET A 48 -7.10 -22.72 -3.27
C MET A 48 -5.63 -22.44 -3.61
N ALA A 49 -5.31 -22.06 -4.85
CA ALA A 49 -3.95 -21.70 -5.24
C ALA A 49 -3.49 -20.38 -4.59
N LEU A 50 -4.41 -19.43 -4.36
CA LEU A 50 -4.10 -18.16 -3.72
C LEU A 50 -3.71 -18.34 -2.26
N TYR A 51 -4.38 -19.26 -1.55
CA TYR A 51 -4.14 -19.52 -0.13
C TYR A 51 -2.75 -20.09 0.18
N LYS A 52 -2.00 -20.54 -0.84
CA LYS A 52 -0.58 -20.90 -0.71
C LYS A 52 0.35 -19.67 -0.61
N HIS A 53 -0.15 -18.49 -0.94
CA HIS A 53 0.62 -17.24 -0.98
C HIS A 53 0.14 -16.19 0.02
N VAL A 54 -1.14 -16.26 0.41
CA VAL A 54 -1.77 -15.39 1.42
C VAL A 54 -2.78 -16.23 2.20
N ALA A 55 -2.62 -16.36 3.51
CA ALA A 55 -3.40 -17.27 4.34
C ALA A 55 -4.88 -16.87 4.43
N ASN A 56 -5.18 -15.57 4.33
CA ASN A 56 -6.54 -15.05 4.41
C ASN A 56 -6.66 -13.67 3.73
N LYS A 57 -7.88 -13.12 3.77
CA LYS A 57 -8.18 -11.80 3.19
C LYS A 57 -7.45 -10.66 3.91
N GLU A 58 -7.21 -10.76 5.22
CA GLU A 58 -6.50 -9.73 5.97
C GLU A 58 -5.03 -9.65 5.55
N GLU A 59 -4.35 -10.79 5.41
CA GLU A 59 -2.97 -10.87 4.92
C GLU A 59 -2.86 -10.41 3.46
N LEU A 60 -3.87 -10.69 2.63
CA LEU A 60 -3.95 -10.13 1.28
C LEU A 60 -3.98 -8.61 1.33
N LEU A 61 -4.84 -8.02 2.18
CA LEU A 61 -4.93 -6.56 2.33
C LEU A 61 -3.62 -5.96 2.86
N ASP A 62 -2.96 -6.61 3.82
CA ASP A 62 -1.65 -6.17 4.34
C ASP A 62 -0.61 -6.16 3.23
N GLY A 63 -0.51 -7.26 2.47
CA GLY A 63 0.41 -7.34 1.33
C GLY A 63 0.08 -6.34 0.22
N MET A 64 -1.20 -6.01 0.01
CA MET A 64 -1.60 -4.97 -0.95
C MET A 64 -1.13 -3.58 -0.48
N ILE A 65 -1.23 -3.27 0.81
CA ILE A 65 -0.67 -2.03 1.38
C ILE A 65 0.85 -2.00 1.22
N ASP A 66 1.55 -3.11 1.47
CA ASP A 66 2.99 -3.21 1.25
C ASP A 66 3.38 -2.89 -0.20
N VAL A 67 2.60 -3.36 -1.18
CA VAL A 67 2.81 -3.03 -2.60
C VAL A 67 2.66 -1.53 -2.84
N VAL A 68 1.58 -0.91 -2.35
CA VAL A 68 1.33 0.53 -2.53
C VAL A 68 2.40 1.39 -1.84
N VAL A 69 2.81 1.03 -0.62
CA VAL A 69 3.89 1.73 0.10
C VAL A 69 5.24 1.54 -0.61
N GLY A 70 5.45 0.40 -1.26
CA GLY A 70 6.62 0.14 -2.09
C GLY A 70 6.74 1.04 -3.32
N GLU A 71 5.67 1.71 -3.74
CA GLU A 71 5.71 2.71 -4.83
C GLU A 71 6.22 4.08 -4.38
N ILE A 72 6.43 4.27 -3.08
CA ILE A 72 6.86 5.55 -2.53
C ILE A 72 8.37 5.73 -2.71
N ASP A 73 8.74 6.71 -3.52
CA ASP A 73 10.12 7.03 -3.87
C ASP A 73 11.01 7.17 -2.61
N PRO A 74 12.19 6.52 -2.57
CA PRO A 74 13.14 6.67 -1.47
C PRO A 74 13.61 8.12 -1.33
N PRO A 75 14.04 8.55 -0.13
CA PRO A 75 14.57 9.89 0.05
C PRO A 75 15.82 10.08 -0.83
N ALA A 76 15.89 11.21 -1.55
CA ALA A 76 17.02 11.53 -2.41
C ALA A 76 18.29 11.79 -1.57
N PRO A 77 19.42 11.09 -1.86
CA PRO A 77 20.68 11.29 -1.13
C PRO A 77 21.15 12.74 -1.18
N GLY A 78 21.72 13.24 -0.07
CA GLY A 78 22.33 14.58 0.00
C GLY A 78 21.35 15.75 0.02
N THR A 79 20.05 15.49 0.11
CA THR A 79 19.00 16.52 0.18
C THR A 79 18.82 17.01 1.62
N ASP A 80 18.53 18.29 1.81
CA ASP A 80 18.14 18.81 3.12
C ASP A 80 16.88 18.11 3.65
N TRP A 81 16.76 18.01 4.98
CA TRP A 81 15.69 17.23 5.60
C TRP A 81 14.28 17.72 5.25
N LYS A 82 14.08 19.04 5.06
CA LYS A 82 12.75 19.60 4.77
C LYS A 82 12.32 19.17 3.38
N THR A 83 13.22 19.30 2.41
CA THR A 83 12.97 18.91 1.02
C THR A 83 12.78 17.41 0.91
N ALA A 84 13.62 16.60 1.58
CA ALA A 84 13.51 15.14 1.58
C ALA A 84 12.16 14.65 2.15
N VAL A 85 11.75 15.18 3.31
CA VAL A 85 10.45 14.87 3.93
C VAL A 85 9.30 15.28 3.02
N ARG A 86 9.36 16.49 2.44
CA ARG A 86 8.33 16.97 1.50
C ARG A 86 8.21 16.08 0.28
N GLN A 87 9.32 15.71 -0.36
CA GLN A 87 9.34 14.84 -1.53
C GLN A 87 8.74 13.47 -1.21
N ARG A 88 9.11 12.90 -0.06
CA ARG A 88 8.61 11.60 0.39
C ARG A 88 7.10 11.61 0.63
N ILE A 89 6.58 12.62 1.33
CA ILE A 89 5.14 12.82 1.55
C ILE A 89 4.40 13.04 0.22
N LEU A 90 4.96 13.81 -0.71
CA LEU A 90 4.34 14.02 -2.02
C LEU A 90 4.35 12.75 -2.88
N SER A 91 5.38 11.91 -2.76
CA SER A 91 5.39 10.59 -3.40
C SER A 91 4.35 9.67 -2.79
N ALA A 92 4.23 9.63 -1.46
CA ALA A 92 3.19 8.90 -0.77
C ALA A 92 1.80 9.36 -1.23
N ARG A 93 1.59 10.68 -1.31
CA ARG A 93 0.35 11.26 -1.80
C ARG A 93 0.02 10.81 -3.22
N ARG A 94 1.02 10.77 -4.12
CA ARG A 94 0.80 10.25 -5.48
C ARG A 94 0.36 8.79 -5.42
N ALA A 95 1.08 7.90 -4.74
CA ALA A 95 0.70 6.49 -4.64
C ALA A 95 -0.74 6.32 -4.09
N LEU A 96 -1.08 7.02 -3.00
CA LEU A 96 -2.42 6.94 -2.40
C LEU A 96 -3.52 7.54 -3.28
N LEU A 97 -3.22 8.51 -4.14
CA LEU A 97 -4.16 9.01 -5.14
C LEU A 97 -4.36 8.04 -6.31
N HIS A 98 -3.35 7.25 -6.67
CA HIS A 98 -3.50 6.18 -7.67
C HIS A 98 -4.28 4.99 -7.10
N HIS A 99 -4.25 4.79 -5.78
CA HIS A 99 -4.95 3.72 -5.07
C HIS A 99 -5.90 4.26 -3.99
N PRO A 100 -7.03 4.92 -4.35
CA PRO A 100 -7.89 5.63 -3.38
C PRO A 100 -8.46 4.77 -2.26
N TRP A 101 -8.53 3.45 -2.45
CA TRP A 101 -8.99 2.51 -1.43
C TRP A 101 -7.98 2.29 -0.30
N ALA A 102 -6.70 2.55 -0.52
CA ALA A 102 -5.64 2.18 0.40
C ALA A 102 -5.69 2.97 1.72
N SER A 103 -6.09 4.26 1.69
CA SER A 103 -6.24 5.07 2.92
C SER A 103 -7.23 4.44 3.90
N ARG A 104 -8.39 3.99 3.42
CA ARG A 104 -9.41 3.32 4.25
C ARG A 104 -8.90 2.01 4.84
N VAL A 105 -8.16 1.23 4.06
CA VAL A 105 -7.56 -0.02 4.54
C VAL A 105 -6.52 0.29 5.62
N ILE A 106 -5.63 1.25 5.40
CA ILE A 106 -4.62 1.68 6.39
C ILE A 106 -5.30 2.15 7.69
N GLU A 107 -6.37 2.96 7.58
CA GLU A 107 -7.14 3.45 8.72
C GLU A 107 -7.84 2.33 9.51
N SER A 108 -8.29 1.27 8.84
CA SER A 108 -8.98 0.14 9.49
C SER A 108 -8.05 -0.79 10.26
N LYS A 109 -6.73 -0.73 10.00
CA LYS A 109 -5.75 -1.67 10.56
C LYS A 109 -5.30 -1.24 11.95
N LYS A 110 -5.30 -2.21 12.88
CA LYS A 110 -4.82 -1.98 14.26
C LYS A 110 -3.29 -1.87 14.35
N ASN A 111 -2.59 -2.63 13.51
CA ASN A 111 -1.13 -2.72 13.52
C ASN A 111 -0.59 -2.46 12.11
N PRO A 112 0.48 -1.65 11.97
CA PRO A 112 1.17 -1.48 10.70
C PRO A 112 1.93 -2.75 10.31
N THR A 113 2.10 -2.96 9.00
CA THR A 113 2.96 -4.01 8.45
C THR A 113 4.45 -3.66 8.62
N PRO A 114 5.38 -4.63 8.48
CA PRO A 114 6.81 -4.35 8.48
C PRO A 114 7.23 -3.30 7.46
N VAL A 115 6.69 -3.32 6.23
CA VAL A 115 7.01 -2.34 5.19
C VAL A 115 6.52 -0.93 5.57
N VAL A 116 5.34 -0.83 6.17
CA VAL A 116 4.84 0.45 6.70
C VAL A 116 5.72 0.94 7.85
N LEU A 117 6.17 0.05 8.73
CA LEU A 117 7.10 0.40 9.82
C LEU A 117 8.45 0.88 9.29
N GLU A 118 9.01 0.22 8.27
CA GLU A 118 10.24 0.67 7.59
C GLU A 118 10.07 2.05 6.94
N TYR A 119 8.90 2.30 6.36
CA TYR A 119 8.57 3.64 5.85
C TYR A 119 8.55 4.69 6.97
N MET A 120 7.92 4.39 8.11
CA MET A 120 7.90 5.27 9.27
C MET A 120 9.30 5.49 9.87
N ASP A 121 10.11 4.44 9.94
CA ASP A 121 11.49 4.50 10.42
C ASP A 121 12.35 5.40 9.52
N ALA A 122 12.20 5.29 8.20
CA ALA A 122 12.87 6.20 7.26
C ALA A 122 12.47 7.66 7.46
N MET A 123 11.19 7.94 7.76
CA MET A 123 10.73 9.30 8.09
C MET A 123 11.35 9.82 9.39
N ILE A 124 11.41 8.99 10.42
CA ILE A 124 12.09 9.28 11.69
C ILE A 124 13.56 9.59 11.42
N GLY A 125 14.24 8.75 10.62
CA GLY A 125 15.64 8.93 10.23
C GLY A 125 15.90 10.28 9.58
N MET A 126 15.00 10.76 8.70
CA MET A 126 15.13 12.09 8.09
C MET A 126 15.03 13.23 9.10
N PHE A 127 14.10 13.17 10.06
CA PHE A 127 14.03 14.19 11.13
C PHE A 127 15.27 14.17 12.02
N ARG A 128 15.75 12.96 12.37
CA ARG A 128 16.95 12.78 13.19
C ARG A 128 18.20 13.33 12.48
N ALA A 129 18.36 13.05 11.19
CA ALA A 129 19.42 13.63 10.36
C ALA A 129 19.30 15.16 10.23
N GLY A 130 18.09 15.69 10.29
CA GLY A 130 17.80 17.14 10.34
C GLY A 130 18.09 17.81 11.69
N GLY A 131 18.59 17.08 12.69
CA GLY A 131 18.95 17.61 14.01
C GLY A 131 17.84 17.53 15.07
N PHE A 132 16.74 16.83 14.79
CA PHE A 132 15.63 16.73 15.74
C PHE A 132 15.99 15.80 16.90
N SER A 133 15.66 16.21 18.13
CA SER A 133 15.72 15.32 19.29
C SER A 133 14.70 14.18 19.14
N VAL A 134 14.85 13.11 19.93
CA VAL A 134 13.89 11.99 19.92
C VAL A 134 12.49 12.48 20.29
N ASN A 135 12.38 13.31 21.34
CA ASN A 135 11.11 13.88 21.78
C ASN A 135 10.47 14.76 20.70
N LEU A 136 11.26 15.63 20.06
CA LEU A 136 10.73 16.49 18.99
C LEU A 136 10.32 15.65 17.77
N THR A 137 11.08 14.62 17.43
CA THR A 137 10.73 13.69 16.33
C THR A 137 9.40 12.99 16.63
N HIS A 138 9.22 12.49 17.84
CA HIS A 138 7.95 11.90 18.29
C HIS A 138 6.78 12.89 18.15
N HIS A 139 6.94 14.13 18.64
CA HIS A 139 5.91 15.16 18.51
C HIS A 139 5.59 15.50 17.05
N VAL A 140 6.59 15.60 16.18
CA VAL A 140 6.39 15.89 14.76
C VAL A 140 5.70 14.72 14.06
N MET A 141 6.07 13.47 14.34
CA MET A 141 5.40 12.30 13.78
C MET A 141 3.91 12.28 14.16
N HIS A 142 3.56 12.59 15.41
CA HIS A 142 2.17 12.75 15.83
C HIS A 142 1.47 13.95 15.18
N THR A 143 2.15 15.09 15.06
CA THR A 143 1.60 16.31 14.45
C THR A 143 1.28 16.12 12.97
N ILE A 144 2.16 15.42 12.24
CA ILE A 144 1.95 15.09 10.83
C ILE A 144 0.87 14.01 10.71
N GLY A 145 0.89 13.00 11.59
CA GLY A 145 -0.10 11.92 11.61
C GLY A 145 -0.18 11.19 10.27
N SER A 146 -1.40 10.91 9.80
CA SER A 146 -1.65 10.24 8.52
C SER A 146 -1.07 10.95 7.29
N ARG A 147 -0.78 12.26 7.38
CA ARG A 147 -0.12 13.00 6.28
C ARG A 147 1.26 12.47 5.97
N VAL A 148 1.87 11.73 6.89
CA VAL A 148 3.13 11.05 6.65
C VAL A 148 3.01 10.04 5.52
N LEU A 149 1.83 9.42 5.36
CA LEU A 149 1.49 8.50 4.27
C LEU A 149 0.79 9.20 3.09
N GLY A 150 0.78 10.54 3.06
CA GLY A 150 0.29 11.31 1.91
C GLY A 150 -1.21 11.56 1.84
N PHE A 151 -1.99 11.10 2.82
CA PHE A 151 -3.43 11.36 2.94
C PHE A 151 -3.76 12.09 4.24
N THR A 152 -4.97 12.63 4.36
CA THR A 152 -5.47 13.22 5.59
C THR A 152 -6.65 12.40 6.06
N GLN A 153 -6.56 11.88 7.29
CA GLN A 153 -7.71 11.32 7.98
C GLN A 153 -8.72 12.44 8.22
N GLU A 154 -9.92 12.27 7.68
CA GLU A 154 -11.04 13.13 8.03
C GLU A 154 -11.56 12.69 9.40
N LEU A 155 -11.49 13.56 10.40
CA LEU A 155 -11.99 13.29 11.75
C LEU A 155 -13.51 13.19 11.80
N PHE A 156 -14.18 13.72 10.78
CA PHE A 156 -15.62 13.68 10.60
C PHE A 156 -15.91 13.03 9.26
N ASN A 157 -16.42 11.80 9.29
CA ASN A 157 -16.96 11.16 8.10
C ASN A 157 -18.33 11.82 7.85
N ASP A 158 -18.43 12.77 6.91
CA ASP A 158 -19.72 13.35 6.51
C ASP A 158 -20.44 12.33 5.62
N SER A 159 -20.66 11.12 6.16
CA SER A 159 -21.64 10.17 5.65
C SER A 159 -23.02 10.72 5.97
N ARG A 160 -23.39 11.82 5.31
CA ARG A 160 -24.81 12.08 5.07
C ARG A 160 -25.26 11.00 4.10
N THR A 161 -25.73 9.90 4.66
CA THR A 161 -26.88 9.21 4.08
C THR A 161 -27.96 10.27 3.92
N VAL A 162 -28.02 10.85 2.73
CA VAL A 162 -29.24 11.52 2.28
C VAL A 162 -30.20 10.36 2.03
N ASP A 163 -31.22 10.27 2.90
CA ASP A 163 -32.38 9.39 2.75
C ASP A 163 -33.00 9.49 1.34
#